data_AF-A0A430FW33-F1
#
_entry.id   AF-A0A430FW33-F1
#
_cell.length_a   1.000
_cell.length_b   1.000
_cell.length_c   1.000
_cell.angle_alpha   90.00
_cell.angle_beta   90.00
_cell.angle_gamma   90.00
#
_symmetry.space_group_name_H-M   'P 1'
#
loop_
_entity.id
_entity.type
_entity.pdbx_description
1 polymer ?
#
loop_
_entity_poly.entity_id
_entity_poly.type
_entity_poly.pdbx_seq_one_letter_code
_entity_poly.pdbx_strand_id
1 'polypeptide(L)'
;MAIEHEHHREHHGAVATADTGLQRLRSAVIDELRIDRTGLKQADRPLRAAAVIVPLIILLFAAGLGHAVVASIEQLLSYTPDDTLQYTTVDINTQTEYLVGYLLRYNIPGLLGCVAMMLLRRHPKPACPLRIPAWTTEVKTFFVAFAAMMAGTTMMTWAATVLHVQMVNQATVPIGDTATMLVLLGSATAGLMEEPIALGVVAVGLRRCRVPWPAVAAIAALMRVSYHLYYGWAALAIAIWPVLFVMIYRRTGAIMPLIVAHGVYDVILTGQQLHPYTLFAEPLLDALAVIGVAIAVVTVLRKAFTPVTA
;
A
#
# COMPACT_ATOMS: atom_id res chain seq x y z
N MET A 1 15.05 -33.90 -51.48
CA MET A 1 15.01 -34.35 -50.07
C MET A 1 15.87 -33.44 -49.17
N ALA A 2 15.84 -32.11 -49.37
CA ALA A 2 16.74 -31.17 -48.68
C ALA A 2 16.03 -29.95 -48.06
N ILE A 3 14.68 -29.89 -48.07
CA ILE A 3 13.91 -28.73 -47.60
C ILE A 3 13.31 -28.98 -46.20
N GLU A 4 13.19 -30.24 -45.74
CA GLU A 4 12.62 -30.55 -44.41
C GLU A 4 13.60 -30.41 -43.24
N HIS A 5 14.91 -30.31 -43.47
CA HIS A 5 15.90 -30.30 -42.38
C HIS A 5 16.20 -28.91 -41.81
N GLU A 6 15.79 -27.84 -42.50
CA GLU A 6 16.09 -26.46 -42.09
C GLU A 6 15.03 -25.92 -41.13
N HIS A 7 13.77 -26.33 -41.29
CA HIS A 7 12.67 -25.88 -40.43
C HIS A 7 12.76 -26.41 -38.98
N HIS A 8 13.35 -27.58 -38.77
CA HIS A 8 13.55 -28.13 -37.43
C HIS A 8 14.68 -27.44 -36.64
N ARG A 9 15.70 -26.87 -37.31
CA ARG A 9 16.82 -26.20 -36.64
C ARG A 9 16.46 -24.81 -36.12
N GLU A 10 15.65 -24.05 -36.86
CA GLU A 10 15.19 -22.73 -36.43
C GLU A 10 14.26 -22.81 -35.21
N HIS A 11 13.34 -23.79 -35.19
CA HIS A 11 12.46 -24.01 -34.05
C HIS A 11 13.21 -24.45 -32.78
N HIS A 12 14.23 -25.31 -32.88
CA HIS A 12 15.03 -25.71 -31.71
C HIS A 12 15.92 -24.58 -31.17
N GLY A 13 16.46 -23.71 -32.04
CA GLY A 13 17.22 -22.53 -31.63
C GLY A 13 16.36 -21.48 -30.92
N ALA A 14 15.17 -21.17 -31.47
CA ALA A 14 14.24 -20.21 -30.87
C ALA A 14 13.74 -20.67 -29.50
N VAL A 15 13.38 -21.95 -29.34
CA VAL A 15 12.92 -22.51 -28.06
C VAL A 15 14.04 -22.51 -27.00
N ALA A 16 15.28 -22.82 -27.37
CA ALA A 16 16.43 -22.74 -26.45
C ALA A 16 16.72 -21.30 -25.99
N THR A 17 16.59 -20.31 -26.87
CA THR A 17 16.79 -18.89 -26.50
C THR A 17 15.68 -18.35 -25.60
N ALA A 18 14.41 -18.73 -25.83
CA ALA A 18 13.28 -18.34 -24.99
C ALA A 18 13.40 -18.91 -23.56
N ASP A 19 13.82 -20.17 -23.42
CA ASP A 19 13.99 -20.82 -22.11
C ASP A 19 15.13 -20.16 -21.30
N THR A 20 16.24 -19.79 -21.95
CA THR A 20 17.31 -19.02 -21.27
C THR A 20 16.90 -17.59 -20.90
N GLY A 21 15.95 -16.98 -21.64
CA GLY A 21 15.39 -15.67 -21.32
C GLY A 21 14.49 -15.70 -20.08
N LEU A 22 13.61 -16.70 -20.01
CA LEU A 22 12.71 -16.89 -18.87
C LEU A 22 13.48 -17.21 -17.58
N GLN A 23 14.53 -18.02 -17.68
CA GLN A 23 15.41 -18.32 -16.56
C GLN A 23 16.16 -17.07 -16.06
N ARG A 24 16.65 -16.22 -16.98
CA ARG A 24 17.27 -14.92 -16.63
C ARG A 24 16.30 -13.95 -15.97
N LEU A 25 15.07 -13.87 -16.49
CA LEU A 25 14.01 -13.07 -15.88
C LEU A 25 13.74 -13.57 -14.45
N ARG A 26 13.60 -14.89 -14.26
CA ARG A 26 13.36 -15.51 -12.95
C ARG A 26 14.48 -15.20 -11.96
N SER A 27 15.75 -15.37 -12.35
CA SER A 27 16.88 -15.09 -11.47
C SER A 27 16.98 -13.60 -11.12
N ALA A 28 16.81 -12.72 -12.11
CA ALA A 28 16.82 -11.27 -11.90
C ALA A 28 15.71 -10.82 -10.94
N VAL A 29 14.49 -11.36 -11.10
CA VAL A 29 13.37 -11.07 -10.20
C VAL A 29 13.65 -11.57 -8.78
N ILE A 30 14.21 -12.79 -8.63
CA ILE A 30 14.55 -13.36 -7.31
C ILE A 30 15.61 -12.53 -6.61
N ASP A 31 16.68 -12.15 -7.30
CA ASP A 31 17.74 -11.33 -6.72
C ASP A 31 17.23 -9.94 -6.33
N GLU A 32 16.36 -9.37 -7.14
CA GLU A 32 15.68 -8.11 -6.83
C GLU A 32 14.68 -8.22 -5.68
N LEU A 33 14.04 -9.38 -5.51
CA LEU A 33 13.27 -9.74 -4.32
C LEU A 33 14.15 -10.08 -3.12
N ARG A 34 15.48 -10.07 -3.21
CA ARG A 34 16.39 -10.28 -2.07
C ARG A 34 17.03 -8.96 -1.59
N ILE A 35 17.19 -7.99 -2.48
CA ILE A 35 17.78 -6.68 -2.15
C ILE A 35 16.90 -5.92 -1.14
N ASP A 36 17.51 -5.51 -0.03
CA ASP A 36 16.90 -4.64 0.98
C ASP A 36 17.41 -3.19 0.78
N ARG A 37 16.53 -2.28 0.33
CA ARG A 37 16.88 -0.87 0.09
C ARG A 37 16.63 0.03 1.29
N THR A 38 16.18 -0.51 2.41
CA THR A 38 15.87 0.30 3.61
C THR A 38 17.13 0.83 4.31
N GLY A 39 18.32 0.35 3.95
CA GLY A 39 19.57 0.69 4.62
C GLY A 39 19.74 0.01 5.99
N LEU A 40 18.86 -0.93 6.35
CA LEU A 40 18.91 -1.65 7.61
C LEU A 40 19.74 -2.94 7.46
N LYS A 41 20.88 -3.02 8.14
CA LYS A 41 21.66 -4.27 8.32
C LYS A 41 21.22 -4.99 9.61
N GLN A 42 21.40 -6.32 9.67
CA GLN A 42 21.15 -7.13 10.88
C GLN A 42 21.90 -6.52 12.09
N ALA A 43 21.18 -6.16 13.15
CA ALA A 43 21.75 -5.55 14.36
C ALA A 43 22.12 -6.58 15.43
N ASP A 44 23.24 -6.42 16.13
CA ASP A 44 23.85 -7.45 17.01
C ASP A 44 23.02 -7.86 18.24
N ARG A 45 21.91 -7.19 18.60
CA ARG A 45 21.10 -7.50 19.80
C ARG A 45 19.58 -7.31 19.58
N PRO A 46 18.84 -8.34 19.10
CA PRO A 46 17.45 -8.22 18.67
C PRO A 46 16.45 -8.05 19.83
N LEU A 47 16.73 -8.63 21.00
CA LEU A 47 15.81 -8.64 22.14
C LEU A 47 15.57 -7.25 22.75
N ARG A 48 16.63 -6.42 22.91
CA ARG A 48 16.48 -5.05 23.43
C ARG A 48 15.78 -4.12 22.44
N ALA A 49 15.97 -4.33 21.14
CA ALA A 49 15.28 -3.57 20.10
C ALA A 49 13.79 -3.91 20.06
N ALA A 50 13.43 -5.20 20.14
CA ALA A 50 12.03 -5.65 20.19
C ALA A 50 11.26 -5.09 21.39
N ALA A 51 11.90 -5.03 22.57
CA ALA A 51 11.30 -4.49 23.80
C ALA A 51 10.90 -3.01 23.72
N VAL A 52 11.42 -2.25 22.76
CA VAL A 52 11.08 -0.83 22.54
C VAL A 52 10.21 -0.66 21.29
N ILE A 53 10.59 -1.32 20.20
CA ILE A 53 9.96 -1.15 18.89
C ILE A 53 8.55 -1.75 18.86
N VAL A 54 8.34 -2.93 19.45
CA VAL A 54 7.02 -3.57 19.43
C VAL A 54 6.00 -2.75 20.23
N PRO A 55 6.29 -2.32 21.48
CA PRO A 55 5.39 -1.39 22.18
C PRO A 55 5.15 -0.09 21.42
N LEU A 56 6.17 0.48 20.76
CA LEU A 56 5.99 1.69 19.94
C LEU A 56 5.00 1.47 18.79
N ILE A 57 5.10 0.36 18.06
CA ILE A 57 4.15 0.00 16.99
C ILE A 57 2.74 -0.13 17.56
N ILE A 58 2.59 -0.86 18.67
CA ILE A 58 1.28 -1.08 19.32
C ILE A 58 0.68 0.25 19.78
N LEU A 59 1.45 1.11 20.44
CA LEU A 59 0.97 2.38 20.96
C LEU A 59 0.58 3.35 19.84
N LEU A 60 1.40 3.47 18.79
CA LEU A 60 1.06 4.32 17.64
C LEU A 60 -0.18 3.81 16.91
N PHE A 61 -0.27 2.49 16.71
CA PHE A 61 -1.44 1.89 16.07
C PHE A 61 -2.70 2.03 16.91
N ALA A 62 -2.64 1.77 18.22
CA ALA A 62 -3.78 1.92 19.11
C ALA A 62 -4.25 3.38 19.22
N ALA A 63 -3.32 4.33 19.32
CA ALA A 63 -3.63 5.76 19.39
C ALA A 63 -4.19 6.30 18.06
N GLY A 64 -3.65 5.84 16.94
CA GLY A 64 -4.11 6.20 15.59
C GLY A 64 -5.39 5.48 15.21
N LEU A 65 -5.30 4.16 14.99
CA LEU A 65 -6.34 3.36 14.32
C LEU A 65 -7.09 2.43 15.26
N GLY A 66 -6.76 2.36 16.55
CA GLY A 66 -7.39 1.43 17.49
C GLY A 66 -8.91 1.62 17.60
N HIS A 67 -9.39 2.87 17.56
CA HIS A 67 -10.82 3.16 17.54
C HIS A 67 -11.50 2.67 16.24
N ALA A 68 -10.84 2.85 15.09
CA ALA A 68 -11.34 2.36 13.82
C ALA A 68 -11.42 0.82 13.79
N VAL A 69 -10.46 0.13 14.41
CA VAL A 69 -10.51 -1.34 14.58
C VAL A 69 -11.74 -1.76 15.38
N VAL A 70 -12.01 -1.15 16.53
CA VAL A 70 -13.17 -1.47 17.36
C VAL A 70 -14.47 -1.22 16.58
N ALA A 71 -14.61 -0.03 15.99
CA ALA A 71 -15.79 0.33 15.19
C ALA A 71 -16.00 -0.64 14.01
N SER A 72 -14.92 -1.03 13.32
CA SER A 72 -14.99 -1.98 12.21
C SER A 72 -15.45 -3.37 12.64
N ILE A 73 -15.00 -3.84 13.80
CA ILE A 73 -15.42 -5.12 14.37
C ILE A 73 -16.87 -5.06 14.80
N GLU A 74 -17.28 -4.01 15.51
CA GLU A 74 -18.68 -3.81 15.92
C GLU A 74 -19.61 -3.79 14.71
N GLN A 75 -19.20 -3.14 13.63
CA GLN A 75 -19.96 -3.10 12.38
C GLN A 75 -19.99 -4.45 11.66
N LEU A 76 -18.88 -5.20 11.63
CA LEU A 76 -18.85 -6.54 11.08
C LEU A 76 -19.77 -7.50 11.87
N LEU A 77 -19.81 -7.37 13.20
CA LEU A 77 -20.62 -8.22 14.08
C LEU A 77 -22.09 -7.82 14.12
N SER A 78 -22.40 -6.54 13.91
CA SER A 78 -23.78 -6.02 13.81
C SER A 78 -24.34 -6.10 12.38
N TYR A 79 -23.57 -6.67 11.45
CA TYR A 79 -23.96 -6.81 10.05
C TYR A 79 -25.28 -7.58 9.90
N THR A 80 -26.26 -6.93 9.26
CA THR A 80 -27.47 -7.56 8.76
C THR A 80 -27.49 -7.52 7.23
N PRO A 81 -27.95 -8.58 6.53
CA PRO A 81 -27.93 -8.64 5.07
C PRO A 81 -28.66 -7.51 4.33
N ASP A 82 -29.59 -6.80 4.99
CA ASP A 82 -30.37 -5.75 4.34
C ASP A 82 -29.71 -4.34 4.43
N ASP A 83 -28.64 -4.16 5.22
CA ASP A 83 -27.96 -2.88 5.44
C ASP A 83 -26.81 -2.61 4.44
N THR A 84 -27.11 -2.53 3.14
CA THR A 84 -26.07 -2.35 2.09
C THR A 84 -25.38 -0.99 2.09
N LEU A 85 -26.04 0.06 2.60
CA LEU A 85 -25.58 1.45 2.51
C LEU A 85 -25.71 2.14 3.86
N GLN A 86 -24.57 2.49 4.45
CA GLN A 86 -24.50 3.29 5.66
C GLN A 86 -24.03 4.71 5.32
N TYR A 87 -24.78 5.71 5.76
CA TYR A 87 -24.48 7.11 5.53
C TYR A 87 -24.01 7.80 6.81
N THR A 88 -22.92 8.54 6.71
CA THR A 88 -22.43 9.41 7.80
C THR A 88 -22.56 10.86 7.36
N THR A 89 -23.40 11.64 8.05
CA THR A 89 -23.62 13.05 7.72
C THR A 89 -22.60 13.96 8.43
N VAL A 90 -21.98 14.87 7.69
CA VAL A 90 -21.11 15.93 8.25
C VAL A 90 -21.77 17.29 8.02
N ASP A 91 -22.29 17.89 9.09
CA ASP A 91 -23.04 19.15 9.06
C ASP A 91 -22.38 20.24 9.92
N ILE A 92 -22.98 21.43 9.97
CA ILE A 92 -22.41 22.57 10.71
C ILE A 92 -22.18 22.29 12.21
N ASN A 93 -22.98 21.41 12.81
CA ASN A 93 -22.86 21.06 14.23
C ASN A 93 -21.77 20.01 14.44
N THR A 94 -21.54 19.13 13.46
CA THR A 94 -20.55 18.06 13.55
C THR A 94 -19.20 18.40 12.90
N GLN A 95 -19.09 19.51 12.14
CA GLN A 95 -17.84 19.95 11.49
C GLN A 95 -16.67 20.12 12.47
N THR A 96 -16.90 20.70 13.65
CA THR A 96 -15.85 20.89 14.67
C THR A 96 -15.41 19.54 15.24
N GLU A 97 -16.36 18.64 15.49
CA GLU A 97 -16.10 17.29 15.95
C GLU A 97 -15.36 16.47 14.88
N TYR A 98 -15.70 16.65 13.60
CA TYR A 98 -14.98 16.03 12.50
C TYR A 98 -13.54 16.57 12.39
N LEU A 99 -13.36 17.88 12.44
CA LEU A 99 -12.02 18.49 12.39
C LEU A 99 -11.14 18.04 13.56
N VAL A 100 -11.64 18.15 14.80
CA VAL A 100 -10.85 17.81 15.99
C VAL A 100 -10.76 16.30 16.20
N GLY A 101 -11.89 15.60 16.08
CA GLY A 101 -12.03 14.19 16.39
C GLY A 101 -11.57 13.25 15.27
N TYR A 102 -11.68 13.65 14.00
CA TYR A 102 -11.19 12.86 12.87
C TYR A 102 -9.80 13.37 12.44
N LEU A 103 -9.70 14.61 11.94
CA LEU A 103 -8.45 15.07 11.32
C LEU A 103 -7.29 15.12 12.32
N LEU A 104 -7.43 15.78 13.48
CA LEU A 104 -6.30 15.87 14.42
C LEU A 104 -5.97 14.52 15.06
N ARG A 105 -6.99 13.76 15.48
CA ARG A 105 -6.82 12.45 16.14
C ARG A 105 -6.04 11.47 15.29
N TYR A 106 -6.31 11.39 13.99
CA TYR A 106 -5.65 10.43 13.10
C TYR A 106 -4.32 10.97 12.53
N ASN A 107 -4.23 12.27 12.24
CA ASN A 107 -2.99 12.85 11.68
C ASN A 107 -1.86 12.93 12.70
N ILE A 108 -2.14 13.19 13.98
CA ILE A 108 -1.08 13.30 15.01
C ILE A 108 -0.30 11.98 15.14
N PRO A 109 -0.93 10.81 15.33
CA PRO A 109 -0.23 9.51 15.32
C PRO A 109 0.49 9.22 14.00
N GLY A 110 -0.08 9.60 12.86
CA GLY A 110 0.57 9.52 11.55
C GLY A 110 1.89 10.30 11.49
N LEU A 111 1.86 11.56 11.93
CA LEU A 111 3.06 12.42 12.03
C LEU A 111 4.08 11.85 13.02
N LEU A 112 3.63 11.36 14.18
CA LEU A 112 4.49 10.68 15.15
C LEU A 112 5.10 9.40 14.55
N GLY A 113 4.36 8.68 13.71
CA GLY A 113 4.87 7.55 12.93
C GLY A 113 5.98 7.97 11.97
N CYS A 114 5.81 9.07 11.23
CA CYS A 114 6.87 9.64 10.38
C CYS A 114 8.13 10.00 11.19
N VAL A 115 7.97 10.65 12.35
CA VAL A 115 9.08 10.97 13.25
C VAL A 115 9.75 9.70 13.77
N ALA A 116 8.98 8.72 14.23
CA ALA A 116 9.47 7.43 14.70
C ALA A 116 10.28 6.70 13.62
N MET A 117 9.77 6.64 12.38
CA MET A 117 10.51 6.10 11.24
C MET A 117 11.83 6.83 11.01
N MET A 118 11.82 8.15 11.04
CA MET A 118 13.01 8.97 10.82
C MET A 118 14.07 8.71 11.91
N LEU A 119 13.67 8.63 13.18
CA LEU A 119 14.55 8.31 14.30
C LEU A 119 15.08 6.88 14.20
N LEU A 120 14.20 5.91 13.91
CA LEU A 120 14.57 4.53 13.63
C LEU A 120 15.38 4.39 12.33
N ARG A 121 15.49 5.40 11.47
CA ARG A 121 16.40 5.36 10.32
C ARG A 121 17.75 6.00 10.64
N ARG A 122 17.79 6.97 11.55
CA ARG A 122 19.00 7.75 11.92
C ARG A 122 19.85 7.14 13.03
N HIS A 123 19.30 6.36 13.97
CA HIS A 123 20.08 5.79 15.08
C HIS A 123 21.02 4.64 14.69
N PRO A 124 22.23 4.54 15.28
CA PRO A 124 23.45 4.32 14.53
C PRO A 124 23.83 2.84 14.40
N LYS A 125 24.02 2.40 13.15
CA LYS A 125 25.34 1.89 12.74
C LYS A 125 25.69 2.54 11.39
N PRO A 126 26.84 3.26 11.28
CA PRO A 126 27.28 3.91 10.05
C PRO A 126 27.70 2.94 8.93
N ALA A 127 27.43 1.63 9.07
CA ALA A 127 27.81 0.61 8.09
C ALA A 127 26.86 0.54 6.87
N CYS A 128 25.76 1.29 6.87
CA CYS A 128 24.88 1.42 5.72
C CYS A 128 24.28 2.83 5.68
N PRO A 129 24.65 3.67 4.70
CA PRO A 129 24.04 4.99 4.56
C PRO A 129 22.54 4.83 4.34
N LEU A 130 21.73 5.60 5.07
CA LEU A 130 20.30 5.72 4.80
C LEU A 130 20.15 6.19 3.35
N ARG A 131 19.70 5.30 2.47
CA ARG A 131 19.56 5.63 1.06
C ARG A 131 18.29 6.45 0.90
N ILE A 132 18.46 7.76 0.79
CA ILE A 132 17.39 8.65 0.37
C ILE A 132 17.07 8.30 -1.09
N PRO A 133 15.84 7.91 -1.41
CA PRO A 133 15.48 7.59 -2.78
C PRO A 133 15.68 8.83 -3.67
N ALA A 134 16.18 8.62 -4.88
CA ALA A 134 16.25 9.71 -5.85
C ALA A 134 14.83 10.13 -6.24
N TRP A 135 14.62 11.40 -6.58
CA TRP A 135 13.33 11.92 -7.07
C TRP A 135 12.70 11.05 -8.16
N THR A 136 13.49 10.55 -9.10
CA THR A 136 12.99 9.66 -10.18
C THR A 136 12.49 8.31 -9.66
N THR A 137 13.01 7.84 -8.53
CA THR A 137 12.48 6.66 -7.82
C THR A 137 11.19 7.00 -7.11
N GLU A 138 11.13 8.17 -6.45
CA GLU A 138 9.93 8.64 -5.76
C GLU A 138 8.72 8.74 -6.73
N VAL A 139 8.90 9.41 -7.88
CA VAL A 139 7.85 9.56 -8.90
C VAL A 139 7.38 8.20 -9.45
N LYS A 140 8.30 7.29 -9.78
CA LYS A 140 7.92 5.94 -10.24
C LYS A 140 7.19 5.14 -9.16
N THR A 141 7.64 5.30 -7.91
CA THR A 141 7.03 4.62 -6.76
C THR A 141 5.59 5.06 -6.57
N PHE A 142 5.29 6.36 -6.76
CA PHE A 142 3.92 6.87 -6.70
C PHE A 142 2.98 6.09 -7.64
N PHE A 143 3.31 6.01 -8.94
CA PHE A 143 2.44 5.33 -9.90
C PHE A 143 2.34 3.83 -9.64
N VAL A 144 3.44 3.16 -9.28
CA VAL A 144 3.40 1.72 -8.95
C VAL A 144 2.59 1.46 -7.69
N ALA A 145 2.65 2.35 -6.70
CA ALA A 145 1.83 2.28 -5.50
C ALA A 145 0.35 2.52 -5.83
N PHE A 146 0.05 3.50 -6.66
CA PHE A 146 -1.31 3.76 -7.13
C PHE A 146 -1.91 2.53 -7.83
N ALA A 147 -1.14 1.88 -8.70
CA ALA A 147 -1.56 0.64 -9.36
C ALA A 147 -1.79 -0.52 -8.36
N ALA A 148 -0.98 -0.61 -7.30
CA ALA A 148 -1.20 -1.58 -6.22
C ALA A 148 -2.48 -1.27 -5.42
N MET A 149 -2.74 0.02 -5.18
CA MET A 149 -4.01 0.64 -4.78
C MET A 149 -5.20 -0.03 -5.48
N MET A 150 -5.21 0.22 -6.79
CA MET A 150 -6.27 -0.21 -7.69
C MET A 150 -6.42 -1.72 -7.73
N ALA A 151 -5.31 -2.46 -7.82
CA ALA A 151 -5.35 -3.91 -7.76
C ALA A 151 -6.01 -4.43 -6.46
N GLY A 152 -5.80 -3.74 -5.33
CA GLY A 152 -6.44 -4.04 -4.06
C GLY A 152 -7.95 -3.88 -4.07
N THR A 153 -8.42 -2.71 -4.49
CA THR A 153 -9.85 -2.41 -4.55
C THR A 153 -10.56 -3.28 -5.59
N THR A 154 -9.96 -3.48 -6.77
CA THR A 154 -10.53 -4.37 -7.80
C THR A 154 -10.60 -5.82 -7.31
N MET A 155 -9.56 -6.32 -6.62
CA MET A 155 -9.56 -7.67 -6.06
C MET A 155 -10.63 -7.83 -4.98
N MET A 156 -10.84 -6.80 -4.16
CA MET A 156 -11.90 -6.78 -3.15
C MET A 156 -13.29 -6.89 -3.80
N THR A 157 -13.59 -6.05 -4.79
CA THR A 157 -14.87 -6.09 -5.52
C THR A 157 -15.08 -7.42 -6.24
N TRP A 158 -14.01 -7.95 -6.86
CA TRP A 158 -14.04 -9.25 -7.51
C TRP A 158 -14.32 -10.38 -6.50
N ALA A 159 -13.63 -10.40 -5.36
CA ALA A 159 -13.82 -11.41 -4.33
C ALA A 159 -15.23 -11.35 -3.72
N ALA A 160 -15.75 -10.15 -3.46
CA ALA A 160 -17.12 -9.96 -3.00
C ALA A 160 -18.14 -10.56 -3.99
N THR A 161 -17.93 -10.32 -5.28
CA THR A 161 -18.79 -10.82 -6.36
C THR A 161 -18.75 -12.35 -6.47
N VAL A 162 -17.55 -12.93 -6.50
CA VAL A 162 -17.34 -14.38 -6.70
C VAL A 162 -17.73 -15.20 -5.47
N LEU A 163 -17.49 -14.68 -4.27
CA LEU A 163 -17.80 -15.36 -3.02
C LEU A 163 -19.24 -15.07 -2.53
N HIS A 164 -20.00 -14.26 -3.26
CA HIS A 164 -21.33 -13.79 -2.86
C HIS A 164 -21.34 -13.18 -1.45
N VAL A 165 -20.29 -12.41 -1.15
CA VAL A 165 -20.16 -11.67 0.11
C VAL A 165 -20.57 -10.23 -0.15
N GLN A 166 -21.53 -9.74 0.61
CA GLN A 166 -21.95 -8.36 0.52
C GLN A 166 -20.85 -7.43 1.05
N MET A 167 -20.59 -6.37 0.29
CA MET A 167 -19.76 -5.27 0.74
C MET A 167 -20.65 -4.24 1.41
N VAL A 168 -20.27 -3.80 2.61
CA VAL A 168 -20.92 -2.66 3.24
C VAL A 168 -20.26 -1.41 2.70
N ASN A 169 -21.06 -0.61 1.98
CA ASN A 169 -20.60 0.67 1.45
C ASN A 169 -20.92 1.76 2.46
N GLN A 170 -19.88 2.46 2.92
CA GLN A 170 -20.02 3.67 3.70
C GLN A 170 -19.88 4.88 2.80
N ALA A 171 -20.82 5.82 2.91
CA ALA A 171 -20.77 7.08 2.20
C ALA A 171 -20.85 8.24 3.20
N THR A 172 -19.89 9.17 3.12
CA THR A 172 -19.93 10.40 3.89
C THR A 172 -20.68 11.46 3.11
N VAL A 173 -21.71 12.06 3.72
CA VAL A 173 -22.57 13.08 3.11
C VAL A 173 -22.28 14.44 3.76
N PRO A 174 -21.45 15.29 3.14
CA PRO A 174 -21.20 16.64 3.64
C PRO A 174 -22.38 17.57 3.33
N ILE A 175 -22.77 18.38 4.31
CA ILE A 175 -23.78 19.43 4.16
C ILE A 175 -23.07 20.80 4.13
N GLY A 176 -22.98 21.37 2.92
CA GLY A 176 -22.37 22.67 2.66
C GLY A 176 -20.87 22.61 2.35
N ASP A 177 -20.35 23.71 1.78
CA ASP A 177 -18.99 23.76 1.21
C ASP A 177 -17.89 23.48 2.23
N THR A 178 -18.04 23.97 3.47
CA THR A 178 -17.06 23.73 4.53
C THR A 178 -16.97 22.25 4.89
N ALA A 179 -18.09 21.55 5.02
CA ALA A 179 -18.10 20.11 5.26
C ALA A 179 -17.45 19.35 4.10
N THR A 180 -17.77 19.74 2.86
CA THR A 180 -17.16 19.14 1.65
C THR A 180 -15.64 19.29 1.66
N MET A 181 -15.13 20.49 1.97
CA MET A 181 -13.69 20.73 2.06
C MET A 181 -13.03 19.90 3.16
N LEU A 182 -13.67 19.75 4.34
CA LEU A 182 -13.14 18.94 5.43
C LEU A 182 -13.11 17.45 5.09
N VAL A 183 -14.14 16.94 4.42
CA VAL A 183 -14.20 15.55 3.96
C VAL A 183 -13.09 15.28 2.93
N LEU A 184 -12.91 16.16 1.93
CA LEU A 184 -11.83 16.05 0.95
C LEU A 184 -10.44 16.16 1.60
N LEU A 185 -10.27 17.02 2.61
CA LEU A 185 -9.03 17.12 3.37
C LEU A 185 -8.74 15.84 4.18
N GLY A 186 -9.78 15.21 4.72
CA GLY A 186 -9.69 13.89 5.35
C GLY A 186 -9.15 12.85 4.40
N SER A 187 -9.73 12.75 3.21
CA SER A 187 -9.25 11.84 2.16
C SER A 187 -7.81 12.17 1.72
N ALA A 188 -7.47 13.45 1.56
CA ALA A 188 -6.12 13.87 1.18
C ALA A 188 -5.05 13.47 2.21
N THR A 189 -5.46 13.36 3.48
CA THR A 189 -4.58 13.00 4.59
C THR A 189 -4.66 11.54 5.00
N ALA A 190 -5.54 10.72 4.39
CA ALA A 190 -5.70 9.29 4.70
C ALA A 190 -4.36 8.54 4.63
N GLY A 191 -3.57 8.78 3.58
CA GLY A 191 -2.24 8.19 3.47
C GLY A 191 -1.28 8.59 4.59
N LEU A 192 -1.38 9.82 5.12
CA LEU A 192 -0.57 10.27 6.26
C LEU A 192 -1.05 9.66 7.57
N MET A 193 -2.36 9.47 7.73
CA MET A 193 -2.95 8.83 8.89
C MET A 193 -2.52 7.35 8.99
N GLU A 194 -2.50 6.64 7.87
CA GLU A 194 -2.35 5.18 7.87
C GLU A 194 -0.92 4.70 7.59
N GLU A 195 -0.30 5.14 6.48
CA GLU A 195 0.93 4.51 5.99
C GLU A 195 2.11 4.61 6.96
N PRO A 196 2.34 5.73 7.68
CA PRO A 196 3.42 5.80 8.65
C PRO A 196 3.28 4.76 9.77
N ILE A 197 2.06 4.47 10.22
CA ILE A 197 1.81 3.60 11.39
C ILE A 197 1.56 2.13 11.00
N ALA A 198 0.80 1.87 9.92
CA ALA A 198 0.43 0.53 9.49
C ALA A 198 1.49 -0.14 8.61
N LEU A 199 2.36 0.65 7.98
CA LEU A 199 3.38 0.16 7.06
C LEU A 199 4.79 0.64 7.43
N GLY A 200 4.96 1.94 7.62
CA GLY A 200 6.25 2.59 7.74
C GLY A 200 7.04 2.17 8.99
N VAL A 201 6.51 2.47 10.18
CA VAL A 201 7.11 2.07 11.47
C VAL A 201 7.15 0.55 11.59
N VAL A 202 6.12 -0.16 11.09
CA VAL A 202 6.09 -1.64 11.05
C VAL A 202 7.27 -2.18 10.26
N ALA A 203 7.46 -1.72 9.02
CA ALA A 203 8.55 -2.18 8.17
C ALA A 203 9.92 -1.79 8.73
N VAL A 204 10.14 -0.53 9.13
CA VAL A 204 11.44 -0.12 9.67
C VAL A 204 11.74 -0.82 11.00
N GLY A 205 10.76 -0.83 11.91
CA GLY A 205 10.87 -1.36 13.25
C GLY A 205 11.08 -2.87 13.26
N LEU A 206 10.18 -3.63 12.65
CA LEU A 206 10.27 -5.10 12.66
C LEU A 206 11.52 -5.60 11.91
N ARG A 207 11.96 -4.89 10.86
CA ARG A 207 13.24 -5.21 10.21
C ARG A 207 14.44 -4.99 11.13
N ARG A 208 14.42 -3.97 12.00
CA ARG A 208 15.42 -3.83 13.08
C ARG A 208 15.36 -4.96 14.10
N CYS A 209 14.18 -5.54 14.34
CA CYS A 209 13.98 -6.73 15.16
C CYS A 209 14.34 -8.05 14.44
N ARG A 210 14.86 -7.99 13.19
CA ARG A 210 15.19 -9.14 12.33
C ARG A 210 13.97 -9.98 11.87
N VAL A 211 12.75 -9.45 11.98
CA VAL A 211 11.55 -10.12 11.48
C VAL A 211 11.61 -10.21 9.96
N PRO A 212 11.49 -11.40 9.34
CA PRO A 212 11.64 -11.56 7.90
C PRO A 212 10.52 -10.83 7.14
N TRP A 213 10.83 -10.35 5.93
CA TRP A 213 9.90 -9.56 5.11
C TRP A 213 8.50 -10.18 4.91
N PRO A 214 8.34 -11.51 4.73
CA PRO A 214 7.01 -12.13 4.69
C PRO A 214 6.18 -11.89 5.96
N ALA A 215 6.81 -11.98 7.14
CA ALA A 215 6.13 -11.70 8.40
C ALA A 215 5.81 -10.20 8.56
N VAL A 216 6.69 -9.31 8.09
CA VAL A 216 6.40 -7.87 8.02
C VAL A 216 5.18 -7.59 7.14
N ALA A 217 5.12 -8.21 5.96
CA ALA A 217 4.00 -8.08 5.04
C ALA A 217 2.69 -8.63 5.64
N ALA A 218 2.75 -9.78 6.31
CA ALA A 218 1.61 -10.37 6.99
C ALA A 218 1.09 -9.47 8.12
N ILE A 219 1.98 -8.88 8.93
CA ILE A 219 1.60 -7.95 10.00
C ILE A 219 0.98 -6.67 9.43
N ALA A 220 1.59 -6.08 8.40
CA ALA A 220 1.04 -4.89 7.74
C ALA A 220 -0.33 -5.16 7.12
N ALA A 221 -0.51 -6.33 6.50
CA ALA A 221 -1.79 -6.77 5.95
C ALA A 221 -2.84 -6.99 7.06
N LEU A 222 -2.47 -7.65 8.16
CA LEU A 222 -3.36 -7.85 9.30
C LEU A 222 -3.81 -6.52 9.90
N MET A 223 -2.86 -5.59 10.10
CA MET A 223 -3.17 -4.25 10.60
C MET A 223 -4.14 -3.56 9.64
N ARG A 224 -3.86 -3.54 8.33
CA ARG A 224 -4.75 -2.96 7.30
C ARG A 224 -6.17 -3.52 7.38
N VAL A 225 -6.28 -4.84 7.34
CA VAL A 225 -7.58 -5.52 7.35
C VAL A 225 -8.35 -5.19 8.63
N SER A 226 -7.69 -5.12 9.78
CA SER A 226 -8.35 -4.95 11.08
C SER A 226 -9.21 -3.68 11.21
N TYR A 227 -8.78 -2.56 10.62
CA TYR A 227 -9.54 -1.30 10.61
C TYR A 227 -10.35 -1.09 9.33
N HIS A 228 -10.38 -2.09 8.44
CA HIS A 228 -11.22 -2.13 7.25
C HIS A 228 -12.25 -3.26 7.27
N LEU A 229 -12.41 -3.96 8.40
CA LEU A 229 -13.44 -4.99 8.56
C LEU A 229 -14.87 -4.44 8.38
N TYR A 230 -15.04 -3.12 8.42
CA TYR A 230 -16.30 -2.47 8.06
C TYR A 230 -16.74 -2.71 6.61
N TYR A 231 -15.85 -3.12 5.69
CA TYR A 231 -16.25 -3.57 4.34
C TYR A 231 -16.90 -4.96 4.32
N GLY A 232 -17.06 -5.62 5.47
CA GLY A 232 -17.50 -7.00 5.57
C GLY A 232 -16.36 -7.99 5.31
N TRP A 233 -16.70 -9.26 5.07
CA TRP A 233 -15.69 -10.32 4.85
C TRP A 233 -14.84 -10.11 3.59
N ALA A 234 -15.32 -9.30 2.64
CA ALA A 234 -14.55 -8.90 1.47
C ALA A 234 -13.27 -8.11 1.82
N ALA A 235 -13.20 -7.50 3.02
CA ALA A 235 -12.01 -6.81 3.53
C ALA A 235 -10.75 -7.70 3.55
N LEU A 236 -10.90 -9.03 3.60
CA LEU A 236 -9.76 -9.94 3.51
C LEU A 236 -9.01 -9.81 2.17
N ALA A 237 -9.71 -9.53 1.07
CA ALA A 237 -9.11 -9.34 -0.24
C ALA A 237 -8.34 -8.02 -0.35
N ILE A 238 -8.65 -7.03 0.50
CA ILE A 238 -7.86 -5.79 0.62
C ILE A 238 -6.40 -6.09 1.03
N ALA A 239 -6.13 -7.21 1.70
CA ALA A 239 -4.78 -7.60 2.14
C ALA A 239 -3.73 -7.63 1.01
N ILE A 240 -4.13 -7.72 -0.26
CA ILE A 240 -3.22 -7.77 -1.40
C ILE A 240 -2.39 -6.49 -1.55
N TRP A 241 -3.00 -5.32 -1.39
CA TRP A 241 -2.32 -4.05 -1.61
C TRP A 241 -1.36 -3.61 -0.47
N PRO A 242 -1.62 -3.82 0.84
CA PRO A 242 -0.60 -3.55 1.86
C PRO A 242 0.60 -4.50 1.71
N VAL A 243 0.39 -5.74 1.25
CA VAL A 243 1.49 -6.65 0.91
C VAL A 243 2.31 -6.08 -0.25
N LEU A 244 1.65 -5.60 -1.31
CA LEU A 244 2.30 -4.92 -2.42
C LEU A 244 3.06 -3.67 -1.96
N PHE A 245 2.48 -2.84 -1.09
CA PHE A 245 3.16 -1.67 -0.53
C PHE A 245 4.40 -2.06 0.26
N VAL A 246 4.37 -3.13 1.07
CA VAL A 246 5.57 -3.61 1.78
C VAL A 246 6.64 -4.03 0.77
N MET A 247 6.27 -4.70 -0.33
CA MET A 247 7.21 -5.07 -1.39
C MET A 247 7.78 -3.84 -2.12
N ILE A 248 6.92 -2.86 -2.45
CA ILE A 248 7.32 -1.60 -3.10
C ILE A 248 8.26 -0.83 -2.18
N TYR A 249 7.90 -0.67 -0.92
CA TYR A 249 8.71 0.02 0.09
C TYR A 249 10.05 -0.67 0.32
N ARG A 250 10.06 -2.00 0.42
CA ARG A 250 11.30 -2.78 0.51
C ARG A 250 12.24 -2.51 -0.67
N ARG A 251 11.68 -2.40 -1.87
CA ARG A 251 12.41 -2.18 -3.13
C ARG A 251 12.89 -0.75 -3.31
N THR A 252 12.16 0.23 -2.81
CA THR A 252 12.37 1.65 -3.12
C THR A 252 12.96 2.42 -1.95
N GLY A 253 12.63 2.03 -0.71
CA GLY A 253 12.87 2.80 0.51
C GLY A 253 11.99 4.05 0.64
N ALA A 254 11.11 4.29 -0.34
CA ALA A 254 10.32 5.50 -0.51
C ALA A 254 8.94 5.34 0.16
N ILE A 255 8.71 6.08 1.24
CA ILE A 255 7.42 6.09 1.95
C ILE A 255 6.51 7.24 1.50
N MET A 256 7.09 8.40 1.19
CA MET A 256 6.33 9.58 0.79
C MET A 256 5.42 9.34 -0.43
N PRO A 257 5.85 8.63 -1.49
CA PRO A 257 4.99 8.34 -2.62
C PRO A 257 3.85 7.38 -2.28
N LEU A 258 4.02 6.52 -1.26
CA LEU A 258 2.96 5.63 -0.79
C LEU A 258 1.88 6.44 -0.05
N ILE A 259 2.32 7.34 0.84
CA ILE A 259 1.45 8.30 1.54
C ILE A 259 0.67 9.14 0.52
N VAL A 260 1.37 9.71 -0.46
CA VAL A 260 0.74 10.60 -1.46
C VAL A 260 -0.15 9.82 -2.42
N ALA A 261 0.26 8.63 -2.88
CA ALA A 261 -0.59 7.79 -3.74
C ALA A 261 -1.89 7.43 -3.05
N HIS A 262 -1.82 7.05 -1.77
CA HIS A 262 -3.01 6.75 -0.97
C HIS A 262 -3.91 7.99 -0.81
N GLY A 263 -3.38 9.14 -0.38
CA GLY A 263 -4.19 10.34 -0.25
C GLY A 263 -4.83 10.80 -1.58
N VAL A 264 -4.10 10.72 -2.69
CA VAL A 264 -4.65 11.05 -4.03
C VAL A 264 -5.74 10.08 -4.43
N TYR A 265 -5.55 8.78 -4.18
CA TYR A 265 -6.54 7.75 -4.47
C TYR A 265 -7.86 8.02 -3.75
N ASP A 266 -7.79 8.27 -2.44
CA ASP A 266 -8.96 8.53 -1.61
C ASP A 266 -9.65 9.85 -1.98
N VAL A 267 -8.90 10.89 -2.35
CA VAL A 267 -9.49 12.16 -2.83
C VAL A 267 -10.29 11.94 -4.10
N ILE A 268 -9.77 11.17 -5.05
CA ILE A 268 -10.47 10.89 -6.31
C ILE A 268 -11.74 10.07 -6.03
N LEU A 269 -11.64 9.03 -5.19
CA LEU A 269 -12.77 8.18 -4.82
C LEU A 269 -13.86 8.98 -4.10
N THR A 270 -13.49 9.78 -3.10
CA THR A 270 -14.42 10.66 -2.39
C THR A 270 -15.03 11.70 -3.33
N GLY A 271 -14.23 12.32 -4.20
CA GLY A 271 -14.72 13.27 -5.20
C GLY A 271 -15.78 12.65 -6.12
N GLN A 272 -15.57 11.40 -6.53
CA GLN A 272 -16.54 10.64 -7.31
C GLN A 272 -17.81 10.31 -6.51
N GLN A 273 -17.69 9.96 -5.24
CA GLN A 273 -18.85 9.73 -4.37
C GLN A 273 -19.70 11.00 -4.20
N LEU A 274 -19.06 12.16 -4.05
CA LEU A 274 -19.74 13.45 -3.88
C LEU A 274 -20.33 13.99 -5.19
N HIS A 275 -19.69 13.69 -6.32
CA HIS A 275 -20.14 14.10 -7.65
C HIS A 275 -20.10 12.92 -8.64
N PRO A 276 -21.08 11.99 -8.58
CA PRO A 276 -21.08 10.76 -9.37
C PRO A 276 -21.06 10.97 -10.89
N TYR A 277 -21.47 12.15 -11.35
CA TYR A 277 -21.48 12.54 -12.77
C TYR A 277 -20.16 13.16 -13.25
N THR A 278 -19.11 13.14 -12.43
CA THR A 278 -17.77 13.57 -12.85
C THR A 278 -17.19 12.58 -13.85
N LEU A 279 -17.31 12.90 -15.14
CA LEU A 279 -16.90 12.04 -16.26
C LEU A 279 -15.39 11.69 -16.29
N PHE A 280 -14.58 12.26 -15.41
CA PHE A 280 -13.11 12.14 -15.44
C PHE A 280 -12.52 11.33 -14.27
N ALA A 281 -13.27 10.97 -13.23
CA ALA A 281 -12.70 10.29 -12.07
C ALA A 281 -12.20 8.87 -12.42
N GLU A 282 -13.06 8.02 -12.98
CA GLU A 282 -12.69 6.65 -13.40
C GLU A 282 -11.57 6.64 -14.45
N PRO A 283 -11.63 7.41 -15.56
CA PRO A 283 -10.52 7.46 -16.51
C PRO A 283 -9.21 7.94 -15.89
N LEU A 284 -9.25 8.83 -14.88
CA LEU A 284 -8.06 9.31 -14.19
C LEU A 284 -7.45 8.20 -13.31
N LEU A 285 -8.28 7.50 -12.52
CA LEU A 285 -7.85 6.35 -11.73
C LEU A 285 -7.15 5.30 -12.61
N ASP A 286 -7.81 4.92 -13.71
CA ASP A 286 -7.30 3.96 -14.69
C ASP A 286 -5.99 4.42 -15.32
N ALA A 287 -5.91 5.68 -15.75
CA ALA A 287 -4.70 6.23 -16.35
C ALA A 287 -3.50 6.18 -15.39
N LEU A 288 -3.69 6.58 -14.13
CA LEU A 288 -2.65 6.53 -13.11
C LEU A 288 -2.19 5.09 -12.83
N ALA A 289 -3.13 4.15 -12.76
CA ALA A 289 -2.85 2.72 -12.56
C ALA A 289 -2.08 2.12 -13.74
N VAL A 290 -2.51 2.38 -14.97
CA VAL A 290 -1.87 1.88 -16.20
C VAL A 290 -0.43 2.38 -16.33
N ILE A 291 -0.17 3.66 -16.00
CA ILE A 291 1.20 4.20 -15.94
C ILE A 291 2.04 3.40 -14.93
N GLY A 292 1.49 3.09 -13.75
CA GLY A 292 2.15 2.29 -12.73
C GLY A 292 2.50 0.88 -13.20
N VAL A 293 1.54 0.19 -13.83
CA VAL A 293 1.76 -1.15 -14.41
C VAL A 293 2.83 -1.10 -15.49
N ALA A 294 2.76 -0.13 -16.41
CA ALA A 294 3.76 0.03 -17.47
C ALA A 294 5.17 0.26 -16.90
N ILE A 295 5.31 1.12 -15.88
CA ILE A 295 6.58 1.35 -15.18
C ILE A 295 7.10 0.06 -14.55
N ALA A 296 6.25 -0.72 -13.88
CA ALA A 296 6.63 -1.98 -13.25
C ALA A 296 7.12 -3.00 -14.29
N VAL A 297 6.36 -3.20 -15.38
CA VAL A 297 6.70 -4.11 -16.48
C VAL A 297 8.01 -3.70 -17.13
N VAL A 298 8.17 -2.44 -17.53
CA VAL A 298 9.41 -1.94 -18.16
C VAL A 298 10.61 -2.11 -17.24
N THR A 299 10.44 -1.88 -15.93
CA THR A 299 11.53 -2.03 -14.94
C THR A 299 11.99 -3.48 -14.86
N VAL A 300 11.06 -4.44 -14.84
CA VAL A 300 11.36 -5.87 -14.81
C VAL A 300 12.03 -6.31 -16.12
N LEU A 301 11.48 -5.89 -17.27
CA LEU A 301 12.02 -6.25 -18.59
C LEU A 301 13.42 -5.69 -18.82
N ARG A 302 13.65 -4.40 -18.54
CA ARG A 302 14.97 -3.77 -18.74
C ARG A 302 16.07 -4.52 -18.02
N LYS A 303 15.83 -4.99 -16.80
CA LYS A 303 16.83 -5.71 -16.01
C LYS A 303 17.04 -7.15 -16.46
N ALA A 304 16.00 -7.82 -16.94
CA ALA A 304 16.13 -9.18 -17.46
C ALA A 304 16.94 -9.23 -18.76
N PHE A 305 16.93 -8.14 -19.53
CA PHE A 305 17.58 -8.06 -20.84
C PHE A 305 18.78 -7.11 -20.90
N THR A 306 19.21 -6.51 -19.78
CA THR A 306 20.50 -5.81 -19.73
C THR A 306 21.64 -6.83 -19.88
N PRO A 307 22.54 -6.67 -20.87
CA PRO A 307 23.71 -7.52 -21.01
C PRO A 307 24.54 -7.44 -19.73
N VAL A 308 24.94 -8.59 -19.19
CA VAL A 308 25.98 -8.62 -18.14
C VAL A 308 27.25 -8.15 -18.84
N THR A 309 27.64 -6.90 -18.62
CA THR A 309 28.97 -6.43 -19.01
C THR A 309 29.97 -7.26 -18.20
N ALA A 310 30.67 -8.16 -18.90
CA ALA A 310 31.77 -8.97 -18.36
C ALA A 310 32.97 -8.09 -18.01
#